data_AF-A0A7V2W472-F1
#
_entry.id   AF-A0A7V2W472-F1
#
_cell.length_a   1.000
_cell.length_b   1.000
_cell.length_c   1.000
_cell.angle_alpha   90.00
_cell.angle_beta   90.00
_cell.angle_gamma   90.00
#
_symmetry.space_group_name_H-M   'P 1'
#
loop_
_entity.id
_entity.type
_entity.pdbx_description
1 polymer ?
#
loop_
_entity_poly.entity_id
_entity_poly.type
_entity_poly.pdbx_seq_one_letter_code
_entity_poly.pdbx_strand_id
1 'polypeptide(L)' 'LNENTPAEVINSLRSIYKKIITKPYQPTCENMLIEMVAAIGSRLPDGVQLYSVKLFETATSFAEWCVVDNG' A
#
# COMPACT_ATOMS: atom_id res chain seq x y z
N LEU A 1 -1.41 -2.53 -9.37
CA LEU A 1 -1.65 -3.79 -10.14
C LEU A 1 -0.53 -4.77 -9.85
N ASN A 2 -0.81 -6.06 -9.79
CA ASN A 2 0.25 -7.06 -9.71
C ASN A 2 1.05 -7.03 -11.03
N GLU A 3 2.38 -7.10 -10.96
CA GLU A 3 3.27 -7.04 -12.12
C GLU A 3 3.16 -8.25 -13.07
N ASN A 4 2.64 -9.38 -12.59
CA ASN A 4 2.36 -10.57 -13.41
C ASN A 4 1.10 -10.40 -14.28
N THR A 5 0.41 -9.26 -14.20
CA THR A 5 -0.74 -8.96 -15.07
C THR A 5 -0.27 -8.89 -16.53
N PRO A 6 -0.95 -9.54 -17.50
CA PRO A 6 -0.53 -9.51 -18.90
C PRO A 6 -0.32 -8.09 -19.43
N ALA A 7 0.76 -7.88 -20.19
CA ALA A 7 1.16 -6.56 -20.67
C ALA A 7 0.08 -5.86 -21.52
N GLU A 8 -0.69 -6.64 -22.29
CA GLU A 8 -1.82 -6.12 -23.09
C GLU A 8 -2.92 -5.49 -22.21
N VAL A 9 -3.22 -6.12 -21.06
CA VAL A 9 -4.18 -5.61 -20.07
C VAL A 9 -3.63 -4.35 -19.41
N ILE A 10 -2.35 -4.34 -19.03
CA ILE A 10 -1.70 -3.16 -18.43
C ILE A 10 -1.72 -1.98 -19.42
N ASN A 11 -1.39 -2.21 -20.69
CA ASN A 11 -1.37 -1.17 -21.72
C ASN A 11 -2.77 -0.61 -21.99
N SER A 12 -3.77 -1.49 -22.06
CA SER A 12 -5.18 -1.07 -22.20
C SER A 12 -5.63 -0.22 -21.02
N LEU A 13 -5.28 -0.61 -19.79
CA LEU A 13 -5.60 0.16 -18.60
C LEU A 13 -4.84 1.49 -18.52
N ARG A 14 -3.58 1.55 -18.99
CA ARG A 14 -2.81 2.81 -19.05
C ARG A 14 -3.44 3.83 -19.99
N SER A 15 -4.16 3.37 -21.02
CA SER A 15 -4.92 4.25 -21.91
C SER A 15 -6.16 4.86 -21.23
N ILE A 16 -6.66 4.25 -20.16
CA ILE A 16 -7.89 4.64 -19.44
C ILE A 16 -7.56 5.41 -18.16
N TYR A 17 -6.54 4.96 -17.43
CA TYR A 17 -6.16 5.49 -16.11
C TYR A 17 -4.82 6.24 -16.18
N LYS A 18 -4.82 7.49 -15.71
CA LYS A 18 -3.66 8.40 -15.76
C LYS A 18 -2.44 7.92 -14.95
N LYS A 19 -2.63 7.05 -13.95
CA LYS A 19 -1.54 6.58 -13.08
C LYS A 19 -1.73 5.12 -12.73
N ILE A 20 -0.91 4.27 -13.33
CA ILE A 20 -0.83 2.84 -12.99
C ILE A 20 0.51 2.56 -12.33
N ILE A 21 0.45 2.03 -11.11
CA ILE A 21 1.61 1.54 -10.38
C ILE A 21 1.51 0.00 -10.36
N THR A 22 2.55 -0.66 -10.85
CA THR A 22 2.71 -2.11 -10.76
C THR A 22 3.53 -2.46 -9.52
N LYS A 23 3.18 -3.57 -8.87
CA LYS A 23 3.83 -4.07 -7.66
C LYS A 23 4.10 -5.57 -7.78
N PRO A 24 5.17 -6.08 -7.16
CA PRO A 24 5.50 -7.52 -7.18
C PRO A 24 4.56 -8.40 -6.36
N TYR A 25 3.62 -7.78 -5.64
CA TYR A 25 2.61 -8.46 -4.84
C TYR A 25 1.21 -8.01 -5.25
N GLN A 26 0.18 -8.75 -4.81
CA GLN A 26 -1.21 -8.35 -5.01
C GLN A 26 -1.50 -7.12 -4.14
N PRO A 27 -1.84 -5.96 -4.73
CA PRO A 27 -2.03 -4.72 -3.99
C PRO A 27 -3.40 -4.71 -3.29
N THR A 28 -3.62 -5.64 -2.38
CA THR A 28 -4.71 -5.59 -1.42
C THR A 28 -4.42 -4.51 -0.38
N CYS A 29 -5.43 -4.07 0.34
CA CYS A 29 -5.30 -2.97 1.29
C CYS A 29 -4.35 -3.32 2.44
N GLU A 30 -4.32 -4.57 2.89
CA GLU A 30 -3.39 -5.08 3.89
C GLU A 30 -1.94 -5.03 3.39
N ASN A 31 -1.68 -5.51 2.17
CA ASN A 31 -0.33 -5.49 1.62
C ASN A 31 0.17 -4.07 1.33
N MET A 32 -0.73 -3.19 0.88
CA MET A 32 -0.43 -1.76 0.72
C MET A 32 -0.13 -1.10 2.06
N LEU A 33 -0.89 -1.44 3.10
CA LEU A 33 -0.70 -0.91 4.45
C LEU A 33 0.65 -1.32 5.03
N ILE A 34 1.05 -2.59 4.88
CA ILE A 34 2.37 -3.08 5.32
C ILE A 34 3.50 -2.35 4.60
N GLU A 35 3.38 -2.16 3.28
CA GLU A 35 4.37 -1.37 2.53
C GLU A 35 4.45 0.07 3.03
N MET A 36 3.31 0.71 3.36
CA MET A 36 3.28 2.06 3.91
C MET A 36 3.97 2.12 5.27
N VAL A 37 3.70 1.14 6.15
CA VAL A 37 4.35 1.01 7.46
C VAL A 37 5.87 0.91 7.31
N ALA A 38 6.35 0.02 6.45
CA ALA A 38 7.78 -0.15 6.21
C ALA A 38 8.42 1.11 5.59
N ALA A 39 7.77 1.71 4.59
CA ALA A 39 8.26 2.90 3.91
C ALA A 39 8.32 4.13 4.83
N ILE A 40 7.29 4.33 5.68
CA ILE A 40 7.27 5.42 6.66
C ILE A 40 8.31 5.15 7.76
N GLY A 41 8.30 3.95 8.33
CA GLY A 41 9.22 3.55 9.42
C GLY A 41 10.69 3.75 9.04
N SER A 42 11.08 3.39 7.81
CA SER A 42 12.46 3.57 7.31
C SER A 42 12.94 5.03 7.19
N ARG A 43 12.01 6.00 7.29
CA ARG A 43 12.29 7.45 7.12
C ARG A 43 12.10 8.24 8.40
N LEU A 44 11.72 7.58 9.49
CA LEU A 44 11.58 8.25 10.78
C LEU A 44 12.97 8.59 11.36
N PRO A 45 13.12 9.77 11.98
CA PRO A 45 14.36 10.13 12.65
C PRO A 45 14.57 9.32 13.93
N ASP A 46 15.81 9.29 14.40
CA ASP A 46 16.17 8.62 15.66
C ASP A 46 15.32 9.12 16.84
N GLY A 47 14.83 8.19 17.64
CA GLY A 47 13.96 8.48 18.79
C GLY A 47 12.47 8.66 18.44
N VAL A 48 12.08 8.55 17.17
CA VAL A 48 10.67 8.56 16.73
C VAL A 48 10.27 7.17 16.25
N GLN A 49 9.10 6.69 16.70
CA GLN A 49 8.55 5.40 16.31
C GLN A 49 7.19 5.57 15.63
N LEU A 50 6.92 4.69 14.67
CA LEU A 50 5.63 4.62 14.01
C LEU A 50 4.63 3.90 14.92
N TYR A 51 3.63 4.62 15.42
CA TYR A 51 2.63 4.05 16.33
C TYR A 51 1.51 3.32 15.60
N SER A 52 0.90 3.97 14.60
CA SER A 52 -0.15 3.37 13.78
C SER A 52 -0.21 3.98 12.38
N VAL A 53 -0.77 3.22 11.45
CA VAL A 53 -1.08 3.66 10.08
C VAL A 53 -2.50 3.24 9.76
N LYS A 54 -3.29 4.15 9.22
CA LYS A 54 -4.67 3.89 8.80
C LYS A 54 -4.85 4.22 7.33
N LEU A 55 -5.26 3.23 6.55
CA LEU A 55 -5.54 3.36 5.13
C LEU A 55 -7.04 3.28 4.90
N PHE A 56 -7.64 4.37 4.45
CA PHE A 56 -9.07 4.42 4.12
C PHE A 56 -9.29 3.99 2.67
N GLU A 57 -10.10 2.96 2.47
CA GLU A 57 -10.56 2.56 1.13
C GLU A 57 -11.72 3.44 0.67
N THR A 58 -12.62 3.75 1.60
CA THR A 58 -13.79 4.60 1.40
C THR A 58 -13.98 5.47 2.65
N ALA A 59 -15.00 6.33 2.64
CA ALA A 59 -15.32 7.16 3.81
C ALA A 59 -15.66 6.34 5.08
N THR A 60 -16.08 5.07 4.92
CA THR A 60 -16.56 4.23 6.03
C THR A 60 -15.77 2.93 6.22
N SER A 61 -14.84 2.60 5.31
CA SER A 61 -13.99 1.40 5.39
C SER A 61 -12.52 1.78 5.44
N PHE A 62 -11.81 1.19 6.40
CA PHE A 62 -10.37 1.39 6.57
C PHE A 62 -9.69 0.11 7.05
N ALA A 63 -8.41 -0.02 6.68
CA ALA A 63 -7.47 -0.97 7.28
C ALA A 63 -6.54 -0.19 8.23
N GLU A 64 -6.27 -0.74 9.41
CA GLU A 64 -5.38 -0.13 10.41
C GLU A 64 -4.29 -1.11 10.81
N TRP A 65 -3.07 -0.59 10.92
CA TRP A 65 -1.92 -1.28 11.48
C TRP A 65 -1.50 -0.50 12.72
N CYS A 66 -1.33 -1.17 13.85
CA CYS A 66 -0.90 -0.56 15.10
C CYS A 66 0.28 -1.35 15.68
N VAL A 67 1.22 -0.66 16.33
CA VAL A 67 2.40 -1.31 16.94
C VAL A 67 2.02 -2.36 17.99
N VAL A 68 0.82 -2.26 18.59
CA VAL A 68 0.30 -3.23 19.57
C VAL A 68 -0.28 -4.50 18.96
N ASP A 69 -0.61 -4.51 17.66
CA ASP A 69 -1.14 -5.69 16.96
C ASP A 69 -0.04 -6.72 16.64
N ASN A 70 1.23 -6.35 16.83
CA ASN A 70 2.39 -7.17 16.50
C ASN A 70 3.17 -7.65 17.74
N GLY A 71 2.48 -7.76 18.89
CA GLY A 71 3.00 -8.25 20.17
C GLY A 71 2.75 -9.74 20.42
#